data_AF-A0AAE7CRG0-F1
#
_entry.id   AF-A0AAE7CRG0-F1
#
_cell.length_a   1.000
_cell.length_b   1.000
_cell.length_c   1.000
_cell.angle_alpha   90.00
_cell.angle_beta   90.00
_cell.angle_gamma   90.00
#
_symmetry.space_group_name_H-M   'P 1'
#
loop_
_entity.id
_entity.type
_entity.pdbx_description
1 polymer ?
#
loop_
_entity_poly.entity_id
_entity_poly.type
_entity_poly.pdbx_seq_one_letter_code
_entity_poly.pdbx_strand_id
1 'polypeptide(L)'
;MKKIILGVIVISVMVLAGCIKQEEAGSSSQAIRGAFTGSGQGTALGAIFIVISTLIKFDCPGGYIIPKSLIDNPPPFNGSVNITYTGANNIRILNVQINPSITPPTGDATAFLDISTGDRASIDLTGSFAETWCVPILSAKNFTVS
;
A
#
# COMPACT_ATOMS: atom_id res chain seq x y z
N MET A 1 -24.56 -55.39 6.96
CA MET A 1 -23.70 -54.45 7.71
C MET A 1 -23.14 -53.41 6.74
N LYS A 2 -23.62 -52.18 6.79
CA LYS A 2 -22.99 -50.99 6.20
C LYS A 2 -23.24 -49.85 7.17
N LYS A 3 -22.17 -49.38 7.82
CA LYS A 3 -22.16 -48.15 8.61
C LYS A 3 -21.76 -46.98 7.69
N ILE A 4 -21.93 -45.77 8.24
CA ILE A 4 -21.15 -44.53 7.99
C ILE A 4 -21.68 -43.61 6.87
N ILE A 5 -21.83 -42.29 7.01
CA ILE A 5 -21.71 -41.30 8.11
C ILE A 5 -22.60 -40.11 7.68
N LEU A 6 -23.40 -39.55 8.59
CA LEU A 6 -23.99 -38.21 8.44
C LEU A 6 -22.86 -37.18 8.58
N GLY A 7 -22.47 -36.55 7.48
CA GLY A 7 -21.53 -35.44 7.48
C GLY A 7 -22.21 -34.18 8.00
N VAL A 8 -21.99 -33.85 9.28
CA VAL A 8 -22.29 -32.54 9.86
C VAL A 8 -21.35 -31.53 9.20
N ILE A 9 -21.89 -30.69 8.32
CA ILE A 9 -21.17 -29.52 7.81
C ILE A 9 -21.16 -28.49 8.94
N VAL A 10 -20.06 -28.45 9.68
CA VAL A 10 -19.72 -27.33 10.55
C VAL A 10 -19.27 -26.19 9.64
N ILE A 11 -20.19 -25.29 9.29
CA ILE A 11 -19.81 -23.99 8.73
C ILE A 11 -19.27 -23.18 9.91
N SER A 12 -17.95 -23.18 10.07
CA SER A 12 -17.26 -22.33 11.03
C SER A 12 -17.59 -20.86 10.73
N VAL A 13 -18.39 -20.26 11.59
CA VAL A 13 -18.56 -18.81 11.71
C VAL A 13 -17.32 -18.26 12.42
N MET A 14 -16.38 -17.68 11.67
CA MET A 14 -15.20 -16.91 12.14
C MET A 14 -14.56 -16.30 10.87
N VAL A 15 -14.34 -15.01 10.64
CA VAL A 15 -14.24 -13.80 11.45
C VAL A 15 -14.67 -12.62 10.55
N LEU A 16 -15.88 -12.07 10.73
CA LEU A 16 -16.37 -10.93 9.92
C LEU A 16 -16.16 -9.56 10.58
N ALA A 17 -15.59 -9.51 11.79
CA ALA A 17 -15.38 -8.27 12.53
C ALA A 17 -14.06 -7.53 12.17
N GLY A 18 -13.14 -8.19 11.47
CA GLY A 18 -11.83 -7.64 11.10
C GLY A 18 -11.79 -6.90 9.76
N CYS A 19 -12.63 -7.29 8.80
CA CYS A 19 -12.64 -6.67 7.47
C CYS A 19 -13.21 -5.25 7.49
N ILE A 20 -14.20 -4.97 8.35
CA ILE A 20 -14.89 -3.67 8.40
C ILE A 20 -13.98 -2.55 8.91
N LYS A 21 -13.03 -2.84 9.82
CA LYS A 21 -12.08 -1.84 10.34
C LYS A 21 -10.90 -1.56 9.42
N GLN A 22 -10.57 -2.48 8.52
CA GLN A 22 -9.44 -2.32 7.62
C GLN A 22 -9.76 -1.32 6.51
N GLU A 23 -10.98 -1.36 5.96
CA GLU A 23 -11.43 -0.46 4.91
C GLU A 23 -11.45 1.03 5.35
N GLU A 24 -11.71 1.28 6.63
CA GLU A 24 -11.62 2.62 7.22
C GLU A 24 -10.17 3.11 7.41
N ALA A 25 -9.20 2.20 7.53
CA ALA A 25 -7.81 2.52 7.83
C ALA A 25 -6.91 2.57 6.59
N GLY A 26 -7.21 1.78 5.55
CA GLY A 26 -6.43 1.72 4.32
C GLY A 26 -6.62 0.44 3.52
N SER A 27 -5.68 0.12 2.64
CA SER A 27 -5.72 -1.08 1.80
C SER A 27 -4.33 -1.68 1.65
N SER A 28 -4.24 -3.01 1.49
CA SER A 28 -2.97 -3.65 1.15
C SER A 28 -2.45 -3.28 -0.23
N SER A 29 -3.29 -2.65 -1.07
CA SER A 29 -2.93 -2.27 -2.43
C SER A 29 -3.54 -0.94 -2.86
N GLN A 30 -2.84 -0.21 -3.70
CA GLN A 30 -3.32 1.01 -4.35
C GLN A 30 -2.96 0.97 -5.83
N ALA A 31 -3.88 1.40 -6.67
CA ALA A 31 -3.63 1.64 -8.08
C ALA A 31 -3.68 3.14 -8.36
N ILE A 32 -2.64 3.67 -9.01
CA ILE A 32 -2.49 5.09 -9.32
C ILE A 32 -2.37 5.24 -10.84
N ARG A 33 -3.06 6.24 -11.40
CA ARG A 33 -3.09 6.50 -12.84
C ARG A 33 -2.10 7.58 -13.23
N GLY A 34 -1.52 7.45 -14.42
CA GLY A 34 -0.61 8.43 -15.01
C GLY A 34 -0.25 8.07 -16.45
N ALA A 35 0.69 8.79 -17.04
CA ALA A 35 1.23 8.46 -18.37
C ALA A 35 2.62 7.86 -18.24
N PHE A 36 2.70 6.55 -18.00
CA PHE A 36 3.97 5.83 -17.84
C PHE A 36 4.37 5.11 -19.13
N THR A 37 5.67 5.05 -19.39
CA THR A 37 6.24 4.42 -20.60
C THR A 37 6.76 3.01 -20.36
N GLY A 38 6.98 2.63 -19.10
CA GLY A 38 7.44 1.30 -18.72
C GLY A 38 6.30 0.28 -18.62
N SER A 39 6.69 -0.97 -18.43
CA SER A 39 5.75 -2.07 -18.18
C SER A 39 6.42 -3.21 -17.42
N GLY A 40 5.61 -4.03 -16.75
CA GLY A 40 6.07 -5.23 -16.06
C GLY A 40 5.86 -5.16 -14.55
N GLN A 41 6.54 -6.05 -13.83
CA GLN A 41 6.41 -6.21 -12.39
C GLN A 41 7.80 -6.27 -11.73
N GLY A 42 7.90 -5.73 -10.53
CA GLY A 42 9.06 -5.88 -9.66
C GLY A 42 8.67 -6.14 -8.21
N THR A 43 9.67 -6.38 -7.38
CA THR A 43 9.49 -6.63 -5.94
C THR A 43 10.67 -6.05 -5.17
N ALA A 44 10.40 -5.36 -4.07
CA ALA A 44 11.43 -4.79 -3.19
C ALA A 44 10.96 -4.86 -1.74
N LEU A 45 11.77 -5.45 -0.85
CA LEU A 45 11.46 -5.63 0.58
C LEU A 45 10.06 -6.26 0.83
N GLY A 46 9.64 -7.16 -0.05
CA GLY A 46 8.33 -7.83 0.01
C GLY A 46 7.16 -6.99 -0.51
N ALA A 47 7.34 -5.71 -0.84
CA ALA A 47 6.37 -4.94 -1.61
C ALA A 47 6.45 -5.35 -3.08
N ILE A 48 5.29 -5.50 -3.72
CA ILE A 48 5.17 -5.81 -5.14
C ILE A 48 4.69 -4.54 -5.84
N PHE A 49 5.22 -4.27 -7.03
CA PHE A 49 4.76 -3.16 -7.85
C PHE A 49 4.65 -3.60 -9.31
N ILE A 50 3.59 -3.13 -9.96
CA ILE A 50 3.23 -3.50 -11.33
C ILE A 50 2.97 -2.22 -12.10
N VAL A 51 3.57 -2.10 -13.28
CA VAL A 51 3.35 -0.98 -14.20
C VAL A 51 2.71 -1.53 -15.47
N ILE A 52 1.56 -0.95 -15.83
CA ILE A 52 0.79 -1.32 -17.03
C ILE A 52 0.40 -0.03 -17.76
N SER A 53 1.33 0.54 -18.52
CA SER A 53 1.15 1.75 -19.33
C SER A 53 0.57 2.94 -18.54
N THR A 54 -0.75 3.03 -18.37
CA THR A 54 -1.41 4.15 -17.66
C THR A 54 -1.65 3.92 -16.18
N LEU A 55 -1.20 2.78 -15.65
CA LEU A 55 -1.48 2.35 -14.28
C LEU A 55 -0.21 1.87 -13.59
N ILE A 56 -0.01 2.28 -12.35
CA ILE A 56 0.90 1.65 -11.40
C ILE A 56 0.04 1.02 -10.32
N LYS A 57 0.33 -0.23 -9.95
CA LYS A 57 -0.23 -0.88 -8.78
C LYS A 57 0.90 -1.12 -7.78
N PHE A 58 0.70 -0.69 -6.55
CA PHE A 58 1.54 -1.07 -5.41
C PHE A 58 0.78 -2.03 -4.51
N ASP A 59 1.47 -3.07 -4.05
CA ASP A 59 0.99 -4.05 -3.08
C ASP A 59 1.98 -4.10 -1.91
N CYS A 60 1.53 -3.80 -0.71
CA CYS A 60 2.36 -3.82 0.49
C CYS A 60 2.62 -5.25 0.98
N PRO A 61 3.76 -5.49 1.64
CA PRO A 61 4.00 -6.76 2.32
C PRO A 61 3.02 -6.96 3.49
N GLY A 62 2.86 -8.22 3.92
CA GLY A 62 2.01 -8.56 5.05
C GLY A 62 2.35 -7.77 6.32
N GLY A 63 1.33 -7.30 7.04
CA GLY A 63 1.47 -6.44 8.21
C GLY A 63 1.51 -4.94 7.90
N TYR A 64 1.62 -4.58 6.61
CA TYR A 64 1.61 -3.20 6.13
C TYR A 64 0.43 -2.95 5.18
N ILE A 65 -0.07 -1.72 5.19
CA ILE A 65 -1.11 -1.23 4.28
C ILE A 65 -0.79 0.20 3.85
N ILE A 66 -1.37 0.63 2.73
CA ILE A 66 -1.34 2.01 2.29
C ILE A 66 -2.43 2.77 3.06
N PRO A 67 -2.13 3.90 3.73
CA PRO A 67 -3.11 4.66 4.49
C PRO A 67 -4.31 5.09 3.64
N LYS A 68 -5.52 5.06 4.21
CA LYS A 68 -6.73 5.50 3.52
C LYS A 68 -6.61 6.93 2.98
N SER A 69 -6.00 7.84 3.73
CA SER A 69 -5.80 9.23 3.30
C SER A 69 -5.00 9.35 2.00
N LEU A 70 -3.99 8.49 1.80
CA LEU A 70 -3.21 8.43 0.57
C LEU A 70 -3.97 7.72 -0.57
N ILE A 71 -4.79 6.72 -0.24
CA ILE A 71 -5.66 6.03 -1.21
C ILE A 71 -6.71 6.98 -1.78
N ASP A 72 -7.35 7.76 -0.91
CA ASP A 72 -8.40 8.70 -1.28
C ASP A 72 -7.83 9.95 -1.98
N ASN A 73 -6.57 10.28 -1.71
CA ASN A 73 -5.87 11.45 -2.28
C ASN A 73 -4.52 11.04 -2.88
N PRO A 74 -4.51 10.21 -3.95
CA PRO A 74 -3.26 9.87 -4.62
C PRO A 74 -2.63 11.11 -5.25
N PRO A 75 -1.30 11.18 -5.35
CA PRO A 75 -0.65 12.27 -6.08
C PRO A 75 -1.15 12.32 -7.54
N PRO A 76 -1.42 13.51 -8.08
CA PRO A 76 -1.72 13.64 -9.51
C PRO A 76 -0.46 13.34 -10.34
N PHE A 77 -0.64 12.92 -11.59
CA PHE A 77 0.50 12.70 -12.49
C PHE A 77 1.26 14.01 -12.75
N ASN A 78 2.59 13.95 -12.60
CA ASN A 78 3.51 15.10 -12.55
C ASN A 78 3.21 16.07 -11.40
N GLY A 79 2.87 15.52 -10.23
CA GLY A 79 2.65 16.29 -9.01
C GLY A 79 2.91 15.44 -7.78
N SER A 80 2.52 15.98 -6.64
CA SER A 80 2.73 15.34 -5.36
C SER A 80 1.59 15.60 -4.39
N VAL A 81 1.59 14.85 -3.31
CA VAL A 81 0.69 15.03 -2.17
C VAL A 81 1.49 14.99 -0.88
N ASN A 82 1.24 15.90 0.05
CA ASN A 82 1.92 15.87 1.34
C ASN A 82 1.13 15.00 2.31
N ILE A 83 1.81 14.04 2.93
CA ILE A 83 1.26 13.20 3.98
C ILE A 83 1.93 13.53 5.31
N THR A 84 1.15 13.64 6.37
CA THR A 84 1.62 13.91 7.74
C THR A 84 1.21 12.76 8.65
N TYR A 85 2.14 12.29 9.49
CA TYR A 85 1.83 11.32 10.54
C TYR A 85 1.40 12.03 11.83
N THR A 86 0.24 11.66 12.38
CA THR A 86 -0.39 12.29 13.55
C THR A 86 -0.50 11.35 14.75
N GLY A 87 0.07 10.15 14.67
CA GLY A 87 -0.01 9.15 15.74
C GLY A 87 0.92 9.50 16.90
N ALA A 88 0.59 9.02 18.10
CA ALA A 88 1.33 9.35 19.33
C ALA A 88 2.65 8.58 19.50
N ASN A 89 2.85 7.48 18.77
CA ASN A 89 4.04 6.62 18.89
C ASN A 89 4.85 6.68 17.61
N ASN A 90 6.17 6.58 17.72
CA ASN A 90 7.04 6.39 16.57
C ASN A 90 6.74 5.05 15.91
N ILE A 91 6.78 5.03 14.58
CA ILE A 91 6.49 3.86 13.76
C ILE A 91 7.57 3.69 12.72
N ARG A 92 7.69 2.48 12.20
CA ARG A 92 8.55 2.18 11.06
C ARG A 92 7.69 1.87 9.84
N ILE A 93 7.80 2.67 8.81
CA ILE A 93 7.10 2.50 7.54
C ILE A 93 8.04 1.85 6.51
N LEU A 94 7.46 1.34 5.43
CA LEU A 94 8.17 0.98 4.21
C LEU A 94 7.82 2.02 3.14
N ASN A 95 8.80 2.83 2.75
CA ASN A 95 8.70 3.72 1.60
C ASN A 95 9.11 2.93 0.37
N VAL A 96 8.20 2.83 -0.61
CA VAL A 96 8.40 2.10 -1.86
C VAL A 96 8.54 3.14 -2.95
N GLN A 97 9.72 3.23 -3.56
CA GLN A 97 10.01 4.12 -4.68
C GLN A 97 10.44 3.31 -5.89
N ILE A 98 9.89 3.63 -7.07
CA ILE A 98 10.16 2.91 -8.32
C ILE A 98 10.36 3.89 -9.48
N ASN A 99 11.03 3.41 -10.54
CA ASN A 99 11.03 4.07 -11.84
C ASN A 99 10.00 3.44 -12.78
N PRO A 100 8.83 4.06 -13.01
CA PRO A 100 7.81 3.52 -13.89
C PRO A 100 8.12 3.71 -15.39
N SER A 101 9.24 4.35 -15.75
CA SER A 101 9.68 4.46 -17.16
C SER A 101 10.53 3.26 -17.63
N ILE A 102 11.01 2.44 -16.70
CA ILE A 102 11.90 1.30 -16.98
C ILE A 102 11.07 0.01 -17.13
N THR A 103 11.53 -0.90 -18.00
CA THR A 103 10.91 -2.22 -18.26
C THR A 103 11.93 -3.34 -18.03
N PRO A 104 11.75 -4.24 -17.04
CA PRO A 104 10.72 -4.18 -15.99
C PRO A 104 10.98 -3.01 -15.02
N PRO A 105 9.94 -2.51 -14.32
CA PRO A 105 10.13 -1.48 -13.31
C PRO A 105 11.08 -1.97 -12.21
N THR A 106 11.92 -1.09 -11.69
CA THR A 106 12.86 -1.36 -10.60
C THR A 106 12.55 -0.48 -9.39
N GLY A 107 12.85 -0.98 -8.19
CA GLY A 107 12.78 -0.18 -6.97
C GLY A 107 14.00 0.75 -6.88
N ASP A 108 13.79 2.05 -7.00
CA ASP A 108 14.87 3.05 -7.06
C ASP A 108 15.48 3.33 -5.68
N ALA A 109 14.65 3.44 -4.64
CA ALA A 109 15.10 3.63 -3.26
C ALA A 109 14.10 3.09 -2.22
N THR A 110 13.65 1.84 -2.39
CA THR A 110 12.71 1.22 -1.44
C THR A 110 13.41 0.88 -0.11
N ALA A 111 12.95 1.47 1.00
CA ALA A 111 13.59 1.34 2.30
C ALA A 111 12.60 1.48 3.47
N PHE A 112 12.98 0.98 4.65
CA PHE A 112 12.26 1.25 5.87
C PHE A 112 12.67 2.58 6.48
N LEU A 113 11.69 3.42 6.86
CA LEU A 113 11.90 4.72 7.48
C LEU A 113 11.23 4.77 8.85
N ASP A 114 11.91 5.33 9.84
CA ASP A 114 11.32 5.64 11.13
C ASP A 114 10.64 7.02 11.06
N ILE A 115 9.38 7.09 11.51
CA ILE A 115 8.51 8.27 11.42
C ILE A 115 7.98 8.59 12.82
N SER A 116 8.06 9.85 13.20
CA SER A 116 7.60 10.43 14.47
C SER A 116 6.40 11.36 14.25
N THR A 117 5.68 11.68 15.32
CA THR A 117 4.51 12.59 15.26
C THR A 117 4.88 13.93 14.63
N GLY A 118 4.11 14.37 13.63
CA GLY A 118 4.33 15.62 12.93
C GLY A 118 5.27 15.52 11.74
N ASP A 119 5.95 14.39 11.54
CA ASP A 119 6.77 14.15 10.35
C ASP A 119 5.90 14.20 9.10
N ARG A 120 6.49 14.79 8.06
CA ARG A 120 5.86 15.03 6.76
C ARG A 120 6.70 14.44 5.65
N ALA A 121 6.03 13.95 4.62
CA ALA A 121 6.66 13.62 3.36
C ALA A 121 5.81 14.06 2.18
N SER A 122 6.49 14.43 1.10
CA SER A 122 5.88 14.50 -0.23
C SER A 122 5.84 13.09 -0.78
N ILE A 123 4.69 12.67 -1.31
CA ILE A 123 4.55 11.45 -2.10
C ILE A 123 4.46 11.91 -3.55
N ASP A 124 5.52 11.66 -4.32
CA ASP A 124 5.63 12.19 -5.68
C ASP A 124 5.20 11.16 -6.74
N LEU A 125 4.63 11.67 -7.83
CA LEU A 125 4.29 10.90 -9.02
C LEU A 125 4.68 11.64 -10.29
N THR A 126 5.60 11.08 -11.05
CA THR A 126 6.06 11.57 -12.34
C THR A 126 6.19 10.43 -13.34
N GLY A 127 6.56 10.75 -14.59
CA GLY A 127 6.83 9.73 -15.62
C GLY A 127 8.01 8.80 -15.29
N SER A 128 8.95 9.23 -14.44
CA SER A 128 10.19 8.48 -14.13
C SER A 128 10.39 8.21 -12.64
N PHE A 129 9.42 8.56 -11.81
CA PHE A 129 9.46 8.32 -10.38
C PHE A 129 8.03 8.15 -9.86
N ALA A 130 7.80 7.10 -9.08
CA ALA A 130 6.56 6.92 -8.36
C ALA A 130 6.86 6.34 -6.99
N GLU A 131 6.15 6.81 -5.98
CA GLU A 131 6.29 6.26 -4.65
C GLU A 131 4.97 6.05 -3.92
N THR A 132 5.03 5.21 -2.89
CA THR A 132 3.95 5.06 -1.92
C THR A 132 4.52 4.68 -0.56
N TRP A 133 3.69 4.82 0.47
CA TRP A 133 4.01 4.45 1.84
C TRP A 133 3.17 3.25 2.27
N CYS A 134 3.86 2.16 2.58
CA CYS A 134 3.31 1.01 3.26
C CYS A 134 3.55 1.20 4.77
N VAL A 135 2.48 1.35 5.56
CA VAL A 135 2.55 1.66 6.98
C VAL A 135 2.01 0.50 7.82
N PRO A 136 2.44 0.32 9.09
CA PRO A 136 1.89 -0.71 9.94
C PRO A 136 0.37 -0.56 10.10
N ILE A 137 -0.37 -1.67 10.00
CA ILE A 137 -1.86 -1.68 10.03
C ILE A 137 -2.44 -0.89 11.21
N LEU A 138 -1.83 -0.99 12.39
CA LEU A 138 -2.31 -0.33 13.62
C LEU A 138 -2.18 1.20 13.58
N SER A 139 -1.34 1.73 12.67
CA SER A 139 -1.01 3.15 12.58
C SER A 139 -1.62 3.83 11.36
N ALA A 140 -2.24 3.09 10.45
CA ALA A 140 -2.70 3.61 9.16
C ALA A 140 -3.77 4.70 9.23
N LYS A 141 -4.58 4.72 10.30
CA LYS A 141 -5.57 5.78 10.55
C LYS A 141 -4.96 7.12 11.00
N ASN A 142 -3.67 7.13 11.34
CA ASN A 142 -2.99 8.31 11.89
C ASN A 142 -2.23 9.09 10.81
N PHE A 143 -2.74 9.10 9.57
CA PHE A 143 -2.14 9.83 8.46
C PHE A 143 -3.15 10.78 7.85
N THR A 144 -2.74 12.02 7.66
CA THR A 144 -3.56 13.05 7.01
C THR A 144 -2.85 13.58 5.77
N VAL A 145 -3.62 13.88 4.73
CA VAL A 145 -3.14 14.55 3.52
C VAL A 145 -3.47 16.04 3.59
N SER A 146 -2.55 16.89 3.11
CA SER A 146 -2.69 18.35 3.03
C SER A 146 -2.21 18.91 1.70
#